data_AF-A0A800JN92-F1
#
_entry.id   AF-A0A800JN92-F1
#
_cell.length_a   1.000
_cell.length_b   1.000
_cell.length_c   1.000
_cell.angle_alpha   90.00
_cell.angle_beta   90.00
_cell.angle_gamma   90.00
#
_symmetry.space_group_name_H-M   'P 1'
#
loop_
_entity.id
_entity.type
_entity.pdbx_description
1 polymer ?
#
loop_
_entity_poly.entity_id
_entity_poly.type
_entity_poly.pdbx_seq_one_letter_code
_entity_poly.pdbx_strand_id
1 'polypeptide(L)'
;MDYLEKHIKYSADKKKVVSARVSEVVITALNNAEKDRDITGYTFSVSRILERALNDTLNELKRKTGIDYYKLVGWHRKMEGMQTELAFDGLEKFFDFDKEIDKLKEGMLATEDLESIDFDTILEMHEQRVFGSWNHNLYDLKIDATVLDDGSITFKRHLRAMWKE
;
A
#
# COMPACT_ATOMS: atom_id res chain seq x y z
N MET A 1 10.49 10.09 21.98
CA MET A 1 10.38 8.78 21.30
C MET A 1 9.84 7.84 22.37
N ASP A 2 8.53 7.77 22.52
CA ASP A 2 7.91 7.26 23.74
C ASP A 2 7.01 6.08 23.40
N TYR A 3 7.48 4.85 23.66
CA TYR A 3 6.85 3.58 23.27
C TYR A 3 5.63 3.17 24.11
N LEU A 4 5.18 4.06 24.98
CA LEU A 4 4.15 3.79 25.98
C LEU A 4 2.81 4.34 25.49
N GLU A 5 1.74 3.53 25.56
CA GLU A 5 0.46 3.87 24.96
C GLU A 5 -0.71 3.80 25.96
N LYS A 6 -1.65 4.75 25.82
CA LYS A 6 -3.00 4.64 26.38
C LYS A 6 -3.89 3.88 25.38
N HIS A 7 -4.79 3.04 25.89
CA HIS A 7 -5.52 2.03 25.11
C HIS A 7 -6.37 2.60 23.94
N ILE A 8 -6.20 2.07 22.72
CA ILE A 8 -6.97 2.43 21.51
C ILE A 8 -7.39 1.14 20.78
N LYS A 9 -8.58 1.13 20.15
CA LYS A 9 -9.13 0.02 19.35
C LYS A 9 -8.44 -0.06 17.98
N TYR A 10 -7.83 -1.21 17.68
CA TYR A 10 -7.16 -1.50 16.40
C TYR A 10 -8.14 -1.75 15.25
N SER A 11 -7.83 -1.25 14.04
CA SER A 11 -8.46 -1.66 12.78
C SER A 11 -7.77 -2.90 12.21
N ALA A 12 -8.54 -3.72 11.48
CA ALA A 12 -8.16 -5.06 11.05
C ALA A 12 -7.38 -5.06 9.73
N ASP A 13 -6.09 -4.76 9.78
CA ASP A 13 -5.17 -5.08 8.68
C ASP A 13 -4.69 -6.54 8.77
N LYS A 14 -4.48 -7.20 7.62
CA LYS A 14 -3.97 -8.58 7.57
C LYS A 14 -2.51 -8.60 8.07
N LYS A 15 -2.29 -9.00 9.32
CA LYS A 15 -0.95 -9.11 9.93
C LYS A 15 -0.17 -10.28 9.32
N LYS A 16 1.12 -10.04 9.00
CA LYS A 16 2.07 -11.10 8.64
C LYS A 16 2.99 -11.40 9.83
N VAL A 17 3.34 -12.66 10.01
CA VAL A 17 4.35 -13.06 11.00
C VAL A 17 5.73 -12.79 10.42
N VAL A 18 6.54 -12.04 11.16
CA VAL A 18 7.96 -11.77 10.84
C VAL A 18 8.79 -12.36 11.98
N SER A 19 9.80 -13.16 11.63
CA SER A 19 10.76 -13.71 12.60
C SER A 19 12.08 -12.94 12.49
N ALA A 20 12.56 -12.42 13.61
CA ALA A 20 13.83 -11.72 13.71
C ALA A 20 14.59 -12.18 14.95
N ARG A 21 15.92 -12.26 14.83
CA ARG A 21 16.80 -12.55 15.98
C ARG A 21 17.05 -11.25 16.74
N VAL A 22 16.84 -11.29 18.05
CA VAL A 22 17.08 -10.17 18.97
C VAL A 22 18.01 -10.66 20.08
N SER A 23 18.81 -9.76 20.65
CA SER A 23 19.68 -10.06 21.78
C SER A 23 18.86 -10.61 22.97
N GLU A 24 19.28 -11.74 23.51
CA GLU A 24 18.68 -12.37 24.69
C GLU A 24 18.65 -11.39 25.89
N VAL A 25 19.72 -10.62 26.06
CA VAL A 25 19.84 -9.63 27.13
C VAL A 25 18.75 -8.56 27.01
N VAL A 26 18.47 -8.10 25.78
CA VAL A 26 17.43 -7.09 25.52
C VAL A 26 16.05 -7.65 25.83
N ILE A 27 15.74 -8.86 25.35
CA ILE A 27 14.44 -9.49 25.63
C ILE A 27 14.26 -9.75 27.12
N THR A 28 15.31 -10.20 27.81
CA THR A 28 15.28 -10.44 29.25
C THR A 28 15.08 -9.14 30.03
N ALA A 29 15.76 -8.06 29.65
CA ALA A 29 15.59 -6.74 30.25
C ALA A 29 14.16 -6.22 30.08
N LEU A 30 13.59 -6.34 28.87
CA LEU A 30 12.20 -5.97 28.59
C LEU A 30 11.22 -6.82 29.41
N ASN A 31 11.38 -8.14 29.45
CA ASN A 31 10.52 -9.01 30.25
C ASN A 31 10.59 -8.69 31.75
N ASN A 32 11.76 -8.30 32.25
CA ASN A 32 11.90 -7.89 33.65
C ASN A 32 11.23 -6.54 33.91
N ALA A 33 11.42 -5.55 33.03
CA ALA A 33 10.72 -4.26 33.13
C ALA A 33 9.19 -4.39 33.05
N GLU A 34 8.67 -5.35 32.27
CA GLU A 34 7.24 -5.65 32.20
C GLU A 34 6.69 -6.24 33.51
N LYS A 35 7.48 -7.05 34.23
CA LYS A 35 7.07 -7.57 35.56
C LYS A 35 6.93 -6.45 36.58
N ASP A 36 7.73 -5.40 36.45
CA ASP A 36 7.69 -4.22 37.31
C ASP A 36 6.59 -3.22 36.89
N ARG A 37 5.64 -3.61 36.02
CA ARG A 37 4.53 -2.74 35.57
C ARG A 37 3.72 -2.15 36.72
N ASP A 38 3.52 -2.89 37.81
CA ASP A 38 2.71 -2.45 38.95
C ASP A 38 3.46 -1.38 39.78
N ILE A 39 4.79 -1.34 39.66
CA ILE A 39 5.68 -0.35 40.30
C ILE A 39 5.88 0.86 39.39
N THR A 40 6.09 0.62 38.10
CA THR A 40 6.43 1.65 37.11
C THR A 40 5.20 2.36 36.53
N GLY A 41 4.03 1.72 36.58
CA GLY A 41 2.78 2.20 35.97
C GLY A 41 2.74 2.11 34.45
N TYR A 42 3.74 1.46 33.82
CA TYR A 42 3.90 1.42 32.38
C TYR A 42 3.73 0.00 31.82
N THR A 43 3.21 -0.08 30.60
CA THR A 43 3.03 -1.35 29.87
C THR A 43 3.49 -1.20 28.43
N PHE A 44 4.05 -2.26 27.88
CA PHE A 44 4.45 -2.38 26.49
C PHE A 44 4.34 -3.85 26.05
N SER A 45 4.36 -4.09 24.75
CA SER A 45 4.50 -5.44 24.21
C SER A 45 5.52 -5.43 23.08
N VAL A 46 6.25 -6.54 22.90
CA VAL A 46 7.24 -6.68 21.81
C VAL A 46 6.59 -6.44 20.45
N SER A 47 5.37 -6.95 20.25
CA SER A 47 4.61 -6.73 19.01
C SER A 47 4.36 -5.25 18.71
N ARG A 48 3.96 -4.46 19.72
CA ARG A 48 3.71 -3.01 19.56
C ARG A 48 4.99 -2.23 19.32
N ILE A 49 6.06 -2.59 20.03
CA ILE A 49 7.38 -1.99 19.81
C ILE A 49 7.82 -2.21 18.36
N LEU A 50 7.67 -3.43 17.84
CA LEU A 50 7.99 -3.77 16.46
C LEU A 50 7.10 -3.03 15.45
N GLU A 51 5.78 -3.02 15.64
CA GLU A 51 4.85 -2.29 14.76
C GLU A 51 5.22 -0.81 14.67
N ARG A 52 5.53 -0.19 15.81
CA ARG A 52 5.93 1.21 15.86
C ARG A 52 7.29 1.46 15.20
N ALA A 53 8.28 0.63 15.48
CA ALA A 53 9.59 0.75 14.86
C ALA A 53 9.51 0.64 13.32
N LEU A 54 8.68 -0.27 12.81
CA LEU A 54 8.43 -0.40 11.36
C LEU A 54 7.77 0.85 10.79
N ASN A 55 6.72 1.36 11.43
CA ASN A 55 6.02 2.58 10.99
C ASN A 55 6.92 3.83 11.06
N ASP A 56 7.71 3.97 12.12
CA ASP A 56 8.64 5.09 12.29
C ASP A 56 9.74 5.04 11.21
N THR A 57 10.22 3.84 10.87
CA THR A 57 11.19 3.64 9.77
C THR A 57 10.57 4.01 8.42
N LEU A 58 9.33 3.63 8.14
CA LEU A 58 8.62 4.03 6.92
C LEU A 58 8.43 5.55 6.84
N ASN A 59 8.07 6.19 7.96
CA ASN A 59 7.94 7.64 8.04
C ASN A 59 9.29 8.35 7.84
N GLU A 60 10.38 7.79 8.35
CA GLU A 60 11.73 8.30 8.11
C GLU A 60 12.12 8.19 6.65
N LEU A 61 11.86 7.05 6.00
CA LEU A 61 12.08 6.88 4.56
C LEU A 61 11.27 7.90 3.76
N LYS A 62 10.00 8.13 4.10
CA LYS A 62 9.17 9.15 3.45
C LYS A 62 9.79 10.54 3.56
N ARG A 63 10.24 10.95 4.74
CA ARG A 63 10.92 12.26 4.90
C ARG A 63 12.21 12.39 4.11
N LYS A 64 12.99 11.30 4.00
CA LYS A 64 14.29 11.31 3.31
C LYS A 64 14.20 11.17 1.80
N THR A 65 13.17 10.50 1.29
CA THR A 65 13.06 10.14 -0.13
C THR A 65 11.87 10.78 -0.82
N GLY A 66 10.97 11.42 -0.07
CA GLY A 66 9.65 11.86 -0.55
C GLY A 66 8.66 10.72 -0.80
N ILE A 67 9.08 9.45 -0.74
CA ILE A 67 8.26 8.30 -1.15
C ILE A 67 7.53 7.69 0.06
N ASP A 68 6.19 7.66 -0.02
CA ASP A 68 5.37 6.91 0.94
C ASP A 68 5.23 5.45 0.48
N TYR A 69 6.19 4.61 0.88
CA TYR A 69 6.23 3.20 0.50
C TYR A 69 5.00 2.40 0.96
N TYR A 70 4.36 2.81 2.06
CA TYR A 70 3.14 2.16 2.52
C TYR A 70 2.01 2.37 1.52
N LYS A 71 1.80 3.63 1.11
CA LYS A 71 0.80 3.97 0.08
C LYS A 71 1.14 3.37 -1.27
N LEU A 72 2.42 3.35 -1.65
CA LEU A 72 2.88 2.76 -2.91
C LEU A 72 2.52 1.27 -3.02
N VAL A 73 2.73 0.49 -1.96
CA VAL A 73 2.34 -0.93 -1.91
C VAL A 73 0.82 -1.10 -1.97
N GLY A 74 0.07 -0.23 -1.29
CA GLY A 74 -1.40 -0.21 -1.36
C GLY A 74 -1.91 0.03 -2.78
N TRP A 75 -1.34 1.04 -3.44
CA TRP A 75 -1.65 1.37 -4.83
C TRP A 75 -1.29 0.23 -5.80
N HIS A 76 -0.12 -0.38 -5.66
CA HIS A 76 0.28 -1.53 -6.48
C HIS A 76 -0.76 -2.64 -6.47
N ARG A 77 -1.16 -3.06 -5.27
CA ARG A 77 -2.14 -4.14 -5.08
C ARG A 77 -3.51 -3.76 -5.63
N LYS A 78 -3.93 -2.50 -5.47
CA LYS A 78 -5.17 -1.99 -6.06
C LYS A 78 -5.12 -2.12 -7.59
N MET A 79 -4.05 -1.63 -8.22
CA MET A 79 -3.90 -1.66 -9.67
C MET A 79 -3.79 -3.08 -10.23
N GLU A 80 -3.01 -3.95 -9.61
CA GLU A 80 -2.92 -5.36 -10.02
C GLU A 80 -4.27 -6.09 -9.88
N GLY A 81 -4.99 -5.83 -8.79
CA GLY A 81 -6.33 -6.37 -8.57
C GLY A 81 -7.29 -5.95 -9.67
N MET A 82 -7.36 -4.64 -9.93
CA MET A 82 -8.19 -4.08 -11.01
C MET A 82 -7.80 -4.62 -12.38
N GLN A 83 -6.50 -4.72 -12.70
CA GLN A 83 -6.06 -5.30 -13.96
C GLN A 83 -6.47 -6.76 -14.10
N THR A 84 -6.43 -7.51 -13.00
CA THR A 84 -6.87 -8.91 -12.99
C THR A 84 -8.38 -9.00 -13.23
N GLU A 85 -9.18 -8.08 -12.68
CA GLU A 85 -10.61 -7.99 -12.95
C GLU A 85 -10.92 -7.57 -14.41
N LEU A 86 -10.09 -6.72 -15.00
CA LEU A 86 -10.19 -6.30 -16.40
C LEU A 86 -9.63 -7.33 -17.39
N ALA A 87 -8.75 -8.23 -16.94
CA ALA A 87 -8.20 -9.28 -17.78
C ALA A 87 -9.29 -10.32 -18.07
N PHE A 88 -9.92 -10.20 -19.23
CA PHE A 88 -10.76 -11.26 -19.78
C PHE A 88 -9.86 -12.44 -20.24
N ASP A 89 -10.38 -13.67 -20.18
CA ASP A 89 -9.66 -14.89 -20.58
C ASP A 89 -8.91 -14.67 -21.91
N GLY A 90 -7.58 -14.54 -21.84
CA GLY A 90 -6.69 -14.42 -22.99
C GLY A 90 -6.19 -13.02 -23.36
N LEU A 91 -6.56 -11.96 -22.64
CA LEU A 91 -5.98 -10.63 -22.87
C LEU A 91 -4.62 -10.47 -22.18
N GLU A 92 -3.65 -9.88 -22.89
CA GLU A 92 -2.38 -9.50 -22.30
C GLU A 92 -2.58 -8.46 -21.20
N LYS A 93 -1.74 -8.54 -20.16
CA LYS A 93 -1.67 -7.51 -19.13
C LYS A 93 -1.32 -6.17 -19.79
N PHE A 94 -2.19 -5.18 -19.63
CA PHE A 94 -1.97 -3.84 -20.18
C PHE A 94 -0.73 -3.15 -19.58
N PHE A 95 -0.43 -3.44 -18.30
CA PHE A 95 0.70 -2.87 -17.58
C PHE A 95 1.50 -3.93 -16.83
N ASP A 96 2.82 -3.70 -16.81
CA ASP A 96 3.80 -4.32 -15.92
C ASP A 96 4.01 -3.35 -14.74
N PHE A 97 3.25 -3.55 -13.66
CA PHE A 97 3.21 -2.60 -12.54
C PHE A 97 4.50 -2.56 -11.73
N ASP A 98 5.29 -3.64 -11.71
CA ASP A 98 6.61 -3.63 -11.12
C ASP A 98 7.51 -2.60 -11.83
N LYS A 99 7.48 -2.58 -13.16
CA LYS A 99 8.21 -1.57 -13.96
C LYS A 99 7.67 -0.15 -13.80
N GLU A 100 6.35 0.02 -13.72
CA GLU A 100 5.79 1.38 -13.50
C GLU A 100 6.16 1.92 -12.12
N ILE A 101 6.21 1.06 -11.10
CA ILE A 101 6.70 1.44 -9.78
C ILE A 101 8.16 1.88 -9.82
N ASP A 102 9.01 1.15 -10.53
CA ASP A 102 10.43 1.50 -10.59
C ASP A 102 10.65 2.85 -11.29
N LYS A 103 9.92 3.12 -12.38
CA LYS A 103 9.91 4.45 -13.02
C LYS A 103 9.44 5.56 -12.08
N LEU A 104 8.40 5.30 -11.28
CA LEU A 104 7.87 6.26 -10.32
C LEU A 104 8.92 6.57 -9.24
N LYS A 105 9.59 5.54 -8.70
CA LYS A 105 10.68 5.71 -7.72
C LYS A 105 11.84 6.49 -8.32
N GLU A 106 12.29 6.15 -9.53
CA GLU A 106 13.39 6.83 -10.21
C GLU A 106 13.08 8.32 -10.42
N GLY A 107 11.88 8.65 -10.87
CA GLY A 107 11.44 10.05 -11.04
C GLY A 107 11.43 10.83 -9.71
N MET A 108 10.93 10.20 -8.64
CA MET A 108 10.93 10.81 -7.30
C MET A 108 12.35 11.06 -6.78
N LEU A 109 13.23 10.06 -6.88
CA LEU A 109 14.60 10.15 -6.38
C LEU A 109 15.48 11.11 -7.19
N ALA A 110 15.13 11.37 -8.45
CA ALA A 110 15.82 12.35 -9.29
C ALA A 110 15.40 13.79 -8.99
N THR A 111 14.36 14.03 -8.18
CA THR A 111 13.90 15.39 -7.91
C THR A 111 14.66 16.01 -6.73
N GLU A 112 15.26 17.18 -6.94
CA GLU A 112 16.12 17.84 -5.93
C GLU A 112 15.34 18.50 -4.78
N ASP A 113 14.06 18.85 -5.01
CA ASP A 113 13.19 19.49 -4.02
C ASP A 113 12.05 18.55 -3.59
N LEU A 114 12.36 17.69 -2.62
CA LEU A 114 11.40 16.73 -2.07
C LEU A 114 10.31 17.39 -1.21
N GLU A 115 10.50 18.63 -0.74
CA GLU A 115 9.52 19.31 0.12
C GLU A 115 8.35 19.91 -0.67
N SER A 116 8.56 20.25 -1.95
CA SER A 116 7.49 20.73 -2.84
C SER A 116 6.67 19.62 -3.50
N ILE A 117 7.10 18.37 -3.36
CA ILE A 117 6.43 17.22 -3.95
C ILE A 117 5.44 16.59 -2.96
N ASP A 118 4.16 16.69 -3.28
CA ASP A 118 3.14 15.85 -2.65
C ASP A 118 3.06 14.48 -3.34
N PHE A 119 3.58 13.45 -2.67
CA PHE A 119 3.53 12.08 -3.15
C PHE A 119 2.10 11.58 -3.41
N ASP A 120 1.12 12.06 -2.63
CA ASP A 120 -0.27 11.65 -2.81
C ASP A 120 -0.82 12.15 -4.15
N THR A 121 -0.55 13.42 -4.47
CA THR A 121 -0.86 14.01 -5.77
C THR A 121 -0.20 13.25 -6.92
N ILE A 122 1.08 12.86 -6.79
CA ILE A 122 1.79 12.09 -7.83
C ILE A 122 1.14 10.72 -8.04
N LEU A 123 0.80 10.03 -6.96
CA LEU A 123 0.20 8.70 -7.03
C LEU A 123 -1.19 8.76 -7.68
N GLU A 124 -1.98 9.78 -7.35
CA GLU A 124 -3.29 10.04 -7.97
C GLU A 124 -3.16 10.37 -9.47
N MET A 125 -2.23 11.25 -9.85
CA MET A 125 -1.98 11.55 -11.27
C MET A 125 -1.57 10.30 -12.05
N HIS A 126 -0.73 9.44 -11.46
CA HIS A 126 -0.31 8.21 -12.09
C HIS A 126 -1.45 7.20 -12.21
N GLU A 127 -2.30 7.09 -11.17
CA GLU A 127 -3.53 6.29 -11.20
C GLU A 127 -4.47 6.71 -12.34
N GLN A 128 -4.74 8.01 -12.49
CA GLN A 128 -5.59 8.51 -13.57
C GLN A 128 -4.99 8.24 -14.97
N ARG A 129 -3.66 8.28 -15.10
CA ARG A 129 -2.98 7.91 -16.35
C ARG A 129 -3.20 6.43 -16.71
N VAL A 130 -3.13 5.55 -15.71
CA VAL A 130 -3.40 4.11 -15.88
C VAL A 130 -4.86 3.90 -16.30
N PHE A 131 -5.82 4.53 -15.63
CA PHE A 131 -7.24 4.43 -15.98
C PHE A 131 -7.54 4.90 -17.41
N GLY A 132 -6.99 6.06 -17.80
CA GLY A 132 -7.13 6.55 -19.18
C GLY A 132 -6.57 5.58 -20.21
N SER A 133 -5.41 4.97 -19.91
CA SER A 133 -4.78 3.98 -20.80
C SER A 133 -5.60 2.68 -20.89
N TRP A 134 -6.13 2.19 -19.77
CA TRP A 134 -7.06 1.05 -19.79
C TRP A 134 -8.31 1.35 -20.59
N ASN A 135 -8.94 2.51 -20.40
CA ASN A 135 -10.13 2.89 -21.17
C ASN A 135 -9.85 2.98 -22.66
N HIS A 136 -8.68 3.47 -23.06
CA HIS A 136 -8.25 3.46 -24.46
C HIS A 136 -8.11 2.03 -25.00
N ASN A 137 -7.43 1.15 -24.28
CA ASN A 137 -7.27 -0.25 -24.69
C ASN A 137 -8.61 -1.00 -24.75
N LEU A 138 -9.50 -0.79 -23.78
CA LEU A 138 -10.83 -1.39 -23.75
C LEU A 138 -11.66 -0.92 -24.97
N TYR A 139 -11.57 0.35 -25.32
CA TYR A 139 -12.21 0.90 -26.52
C TYR A 139 -11.67 0.26 -27.80
N ASP A 140 -10.35 0.16 -27.95
CA ASP A 140 -9.70 -0.44 -29.13
C ASP A 140 -10.05 -1.92 -29.29
N LEU A 141 -10.14 -2.64 -28.17
CA LEU A 141 -10.57 -4.04 -28.11
C LEU A 141 -12.09 -4.21 -28.23
N LYS A 142 -12.85 -3.12 -28.36
CA LYS A 142 -14.33 -3.10 -28.43
C LYS A 142 -14.99 -3.81 -27.24
N ILE A 143 -14.38 -3.70 -26.07
CA ILE A 143 -14.92 -4.23 -24.83
C ILE A 143 -15.84 -3.17 -24.22
N ASP A 144 -17.08 -3.56 -23.93
CA ASP A 144 -18.10 -2.71 -23.31
C ASP A 144 -17.86 -2.51 -21.80
N ALA A 145 -16.67 -2.04 -21.43
CA ALA A 145 -16.28 -1.71 -20.07
C ALA A 145 -15.65 -0.30 -20.00
N THR A 146 -15.77 0.35 -18.86
CA THR A 146 -15.16 1.66 -18.59
C THR A 146 -14.77 1.73 -17.12
N VAL A 147 -13.51 2.08 -16.87
CA VAL A 147 -12.96 2.40 -15.56
C VAL A 147 -13.23 3.87 -15.25
N LEU A 148 -13.92 4.14 -14.15
CA LEU A 148 -14.23 5.49 -13.68
C LEU A 148 -13.08 6.06 -12.83
N ASP A 149 -13.10 7.38 -12.60
CA ASP A 149 -12.07 8.11 -11.85
C ASP A 149 -11.90 7.62 -10.40
N ASP A 150 -12.94 7.03 -9.82
CA ASP A 150 -12.93 6.42 -8.48
C ASP A 150 -12.37 4.98 -8.46
N GLY A 151 -11.98 4.46 -9.64
CA GLY A 151 -11.51 3.10 -9.84
C GLY A 151 -12.62 2.05 -9.93
N SER A 152 -13.89 2.43 -9.95
CA SER A 152 -14.97 1.47 -10.20
C SER A 152 -15.05 1.11 -11.70
N ILE A 153 -15.41 -0.15 -11.98
CA ILE A 153 -15.56 -0.65 -13.35
C ILE A 153 -17.04 -0.74 -13.68
N THR A 154 -17.45 -0.09 -14.76
CA THR A 154 -18.82 -0.17 -15.28
C THR A 154 -18.84 -0.91 -16.61
N PHE A 155 -19.84 -1.77 -16.79
CA PHE A 155 -20.05 -2.48 -18.05
C PHE A 155 -21.25 -1.86 -18.78
N LYS A 156 -21.05 -1.45 -20.04
CA LYS A 156 -22.17 -0.95 -20.85
C LYS A 156 -23.11 -2.12 -21.12
N ARG A 157 -24.33 -1.95 -20.63
CA ARG A 157 -25.34 -2.99 -20.47
C ARG A 157 -25.92 -3.37 -21.84
N HIS A 158 -25.22 -4.18 -22.65
CA HIS A 158 -25.81 -4.76 -23.88
C HIS A 158 -25.80 -6.29 -23.97
N LEU A 159 -25.18 -7.04 -23.06
CA LEU A 159 -25.29 -8.52 -23.08
C LEU A 159 -25.34 -9.15 -21.67
N ARG A 160 -26.43 -8.89 -20.93
CA ARG A 160 -26.90 -9.79 -19.85
C ARG A 160 -28.11 -10.64 -20.28
N ALA A 161 -28.29 -10.82 -21.60
CA ALA A 161 -29.32 -11.65 -22.20
C ALA A 161 -28.81 -12.98 -22.76
N MET A 162 -27.49 -13.25 -22.77
CA MET A 162 -26.92 -14.48 -23.37
C MET A 162 -26.36 -15.50 -22.38
N TRP A 163 -26.59 -15.36 -21.07
CA TRP A 163 -26.16 -16.36 -20.07
C TRP A 163 -27.32 -16.81 -19.18
N LYS A 164 -28.47 -17.07 -19.81
CA LYS A 164 -29.56 -17.88 -19.26
C LYS A 164 -30.17 -18.71 -20.39
N GLU A 165 -29.48 -19.78 -20.78
CA GLU A 165 -30.09 -21.03 -21.24
C GLU A 165 -29.33 -22.20 -20.60
#